data_AF-A0A602VUD4-F1
#
_entry.id   AF-A0A602VUD4-F1
#
_cell.length_a   1.000
_cell.length_b   1.000
_cell.length_c   1.000
_cell.angle_alpha   90.00
_cell.angle_beta   90.00
_cell.angle_gamma   90.00
#
_symmetry.space_group_name_H-M   'P 1'
#
loop_
_entity.id
_entity.type
_entity.pdbx_description
1 polymer ?
#
loop_
_entity_poly.entity_id
_entity_poly.type
_entity_poly.pdbx_seq_one_letter_code
_entity_poly.pdbx_strand_id
1 'polypeptide(L)'
;MRTFVIIWTIAFIAVIAVMCTVDLSLYVPSIYTVFNKNKPLVTGIIYILLISIFIWLIVALYLLKKYSFKVEKLSLGGVNVLFNESGTLYRKSIKNHLDSKRAIFKLKKNVDAFDEVISSYYQTYQFIRDEMKLLNPKKDNELYNISNDMLMVLNKFLTKNQNNYKRWYKYISDKDEVIDVITNTPLKVHLTPINKIQKQYYNYSKICNDFKVVNDFFTSRVQQTFNVNTTKWDW
;
A
#
# COMPACT_ATOMS: atom_id res chain seq x y z
N MET A 1 12.68 -1.93 31.79
CA MET A 1 11.39 -1.86 31.05
C MET A 1 10.84 -3.25 30.72
N ARG A 2 11.64 -4.19 30.18
CA ARG A 2 11.25 -5.62 30.05
C ARG A 2 10.88 -6.27 31.39
N THR A 3 11.64 -5.95 32.44
CA THR A 3 11.40 -6.36 33.83
C THR A 3 10.06 -5.85 34.39
N PHE A 4 9.67 -4.61 34.07
CA PHE A 4 8.41 -4.04 34.51
C PHE A 4 7.20 -4.77 33.89
N VAL A 5 7.27 -5.11 32.60
CA VAL A 5 6.23 -5.90 31.92
C VAL A 5 6.11 -7.29 32.53
N ILE A 6 7.25 -7.97 32.75
CA ILE A 6 7.27 -9.32 33.33
C ILE A 6 6.69 -9.33 34.76
N ILE A 7 7.06 -8.35 35.60
CA ILE A 7 6.54 -8.24 36.97
C ILE A 7 5.02 -8.04 36.99
N TRP A 8 4.49 -7.20 36.10
CA TRP A 8 3.05 -6.97 35.99
C TRP A 8 2.28 -8.18 35.44
N THR A 9 2.87 -8.93 34.49
CA THR A 9 2.27 -10.18 34.01
C THR A 9 2.23 -11.24 35.11
N ILE A 10 3.29 -11.35 35.93
CA ILE A 10 3.32 -12.27 37.07
C ILE A 10 2.28 -11.87 38.13
N ALA A 11 2.17 -10.58 38.45
CA ALA A 11 1.17 -10.09 39.39
C ALA A 11 -0.27 -10.38 38.92
N PHE A 12 -0.54 -10.24 37.61
CA PHE A 12 -1.86 -10.54 37.04
C PHE A 12 -2.21 -12.04 37.09
N ILE A 13 -1.23 -12.90 36.75
CA ILE A 13 -1.40 -14.36 36.85
C ILE A 13 -1.62 -14.79 38.30
N ALA A 14 -0.91 -14.18 39.25
CA ALA A 14 -1.08 -14.45 40.68
C ALA A 14 -2.50 -14.08 41.16
N VAL A 15 -3.05 -12.96 40.72
CA VAL A 15 -4.43 -12.55 41.05
C VAL A 15 -5.44 -13.54 40.49
N ILE A 16 -5.29 -13.97 39.23
CA ILE A 16 -6.19 -14.97 38.62
C ILE A 16 -6.09 -16.31 39.35
N ALA A 17 -4.87 -16.77 39.67
CA ALA A 17 -4.65 -18.02 40.38
C ALA A 17 -5.33 -18.02 41.75
N VAL A 18 -5.22 -16.91 42.51
CA VAL A 18 -5.92 -16.75 43.80
C VAL A 18 -7.43 -16.81 43.63
N MET A 19 -7.97 -16.17 42.58
CA MET A 19 -9.42 -16.23 42.29
C MET A 19 -9.90 -17.65 41.91
N CYS A 20 -9.03 -18.50 41.35
CA CYS A 20 -9.35 -19.88 41.02
C CYS A 20 -9.22 -20.86 42.21
N THR A 21 -8.48 -20.49 43.27
CA THR A 21 -8.29 -21.35 44.45
C THR A 21 -9.30 -21.13 45.57
N VAL A 22 -10.07 -20.04 45.53
CA VAL A 22 -11.07 -19.75 46.55
C VAL A 22 -12.40 -20.39 46.17
N ASP A 23 -12.83 -21.39 46.94
CA ASP A 23 -14.11 -22.07 46.75
C ASP A 23 -15.28 -21.18 47.24
N LEU A 24 -15.91 -20.48 46.30
CA LEU A 24 -17.01 -19.54 46.55
C LEU A 24 -18.34 -20.24 46.89
N SER A 25 -18.39 -21.57 46.84
CA SER A 25 -19.62 -22.36 47.01
C SER A 25 -20.13 -22.42 48.47
N LEU A 26 -19.27 -22.17 49.46
CA LEU A 26 -19.63 -22.19 50.89
C LEU A 26 -20.30 -20.90 51.40
N TYR A 27 -20.36 -19.84 50.59
CA TYR A 27 -20.85 -18.50 50.98
C TYR A 27 -21.97 -17.97 50.07
N VAL A 28 -22.65 -18.84 49.32
CA VAL A 28 -23.57 -18.47 48.22
C VAL A 28 -24.74 -17.54 48.62
N PRO A 29 -25.37 -17.63 49.80
CA PRO A 29 -26.43 -16.67 50.19
C PRO A 29 -25.89 -15.29 50.64
N SER A 30 -24.69 -15.25 51.23
CA SER A 30 -24.09 -14.02 51.78
C SER A 30 -23.24 -13.27 50.75
N ILE A 31 -22.63 -13.96 49.79
CA ILE A 31 -21.91 -13.32 48.68
C ILE A 31 -22.88 -12.57 47.77
N TYR A 32 -24.06 -13.10 47.45
CA TYR A 32 -24.99 -12.37 46.56
C TYR A 32 -25.47 -11.06 47.18
N THR A 33 -25.75 -11.06 48.49
CA THR A 33 -26.17 -9.87 49.24
C THR A 33 -25.03 -8.87 49.44
N VAL A 34 -23.81 -9.33 49.75
CA VAL A 34 -22.62 -8.48 49.88
C VAL A 34 -22.13 -7.97 48.51
N PHE A 35 -22.21 -8.78 47.46
CA PHE A 35 -21.86 -8.41 46.08
C PHE A 35 -22.86 -7.41 45.53
N ASN A 36 -24.17 -7.56 45.74
CA ASN A 36 -25.15 -6.53 45.35
C ASN A 36 -24.93 -5.21 46.11
N LYS A 37 -24.53 -5.27 47.39
CA LYS A 37 -24.20 -4.08 48.19
C LYS A 37 -22.93 -3.37 47.70
N ASN A 38 -21.93 -4.14 47.25
CA ASN A 38 -20.65 -3.64 46.74
C ASN A 38 -20.56 -3.58 45.20
N LYS A 39 -21.67 -3.82 44.50
CA LYS A 39 -21.76 -3.89 43.03
C LYS A 39 -21.19 -2.65 42.35
N PRO A 40 -21.46 -1.41 42.82
CA PRO A 40 -20.90 -0.20 42.19
C PRO A 40 -19.37 -0.13 42.29
N LEU A 41 -18.81 -0.69 43.37
CA LEU A 41 -17.37 -0.71 43.64
C LEU A 41 -16.66 -1.73 42.75
N VAL A 42 -17.23 -2.93 42.66
CA VAL A 42 -16.71 -4.01 41.79
C VAL A 42 -16.78 -3.61 40.32
N THR A 43 -17.90 -3.04 39.86
CA THR A 43 -18.01 -2.55 38.49
C THR A 43 -17.01 -1.42 38.23
N GLY A 44 -16.82 -0.49 39.16
CA GLY A 44 -15.82 0.57 39.07
C GLY A 44 -14.39 0.02 38.90
N ILE A 45 -14.01 -0.98 39.72
CA ILE A 45 -12.70 -1.63 39.62
C ILE A 45 -12.52 -2.33 38.27
N ILE A 46 -13.56 -3.03 37.77
CA ILE A 46 -13.53 -3.69 36.46
C ILE A 46 -13.36 -2.66 35.34
N TYR A 47 -14.06 -1.53 35.39
CA TYR A 47 -13.90 -0.47 34.39
C TYR A 47 -12.49 0.13 34.41
N ILE A 48 -11.92 0.38 35.59
CA ILE A 48 -10.54 0.87 35.72
C ILE A 48 -9.55 -0.15 35.15
N LEU A 49 -9.74 -1.44 35.42
CA LEU A 49 -8.90 -2.51 34.85
C LEU A 49 -9.03 -2.58 33.33
N LEU A 50 -10.24 -2.49 32.78
CA LEU A 50 -10.47 -2.47 31.33
C LEU A 50 -9.80 -1.26 30.66
N ILE A 51 -9.93 -0.06 31.25
CA ILE A 51 -9.27 1.15 30.76
C ILE A 51 -7.75 1.01 30.83
N SER A 52 -7.22 0.44 31.91
CA SER A 52 -5.78 0.21 32.08
C SER A 52 -5.23 -0.79 31.05
N ILE A 53 -5.95 -1.88 30.78
CA ILE A 53 -5.62 -2.85 29.71
C ILE A 53 -5.66 -2.16 28.34
N PHE A 54 -6.65 -1.32 28.09
CA PHE A 54 -6.77 -0.58 26.83
C PHE A 54 -5.61 0.40 26.62
N ILE A 55 -5.24 1.17 27.66
CA ILE A 55 -4.07 2.07 27.63
C ILE A 55 -2.79 1.26 27.41
N TRP A 56 -2.62 0.14 28.12
CA TRP A 56 -1.48 -0.76 27.94
C TRP A 56 -1.36 -1.28 26.51
N LEU A 57 -2.49 -1.66 25.89
CA LEU A 57 -2.54 -2.16 24.52
C LEU A 57 -2.13 -1.06 23.53
N ILE A 58 -2.59 0.18 23.71
CA ILE A 58 -2.17 1.33 22.90
C ILE A 58 -0.67 1.58 23.04
N VAL A 59 -0.13 1.58 24.26
CA VAL A 59 1.30 1.79 24.51
C VAL A 59 2.14 0.66 23.91
N ALA A 60 1.71 -0.60 24.04
CA ALA A 60 2.39 -1.74 23.44
C ALA A 60 2.40 -1.66 21.90
N LEU A 61 1.28 -1.29 21.27
CA LEU A 61 1.19 -1.07 19.82
C LEU A 61 2.10 0.06 19.35
N TYR A 62 2.14 1.18 20.11
CA TYR A 62 3.02 2.31 19.82
C TYR A 62 4.51 1.91 19.87
N LEU A 63 4.90 1.15 20.90
CA LEU A 63 6.29 0.73 21.10
C LEU A 63 6.74 -0.35 20.11
N LEU A 64 5.83 -1.20 19.62
CA LEU A 64 6.18 -2.26 18.68
C LEU A 64 6.64 -1.73 17.30
N LYS A 65 6.46 -0.43 16.98
CA LYS A 65 6.89 0.26 15.72
C LYS A 65 6.57 -0.47 14.40
N LYS A 66 5.87 -1.60 14.44
CA LYS A 66 5.59 -2.49 13.31
C LYS A 66 4.43 -1.96 12.47
N TYR A 67 3.64 -1.06 13.03
CA TYR A 67 2.47 -0.44 12.42
C TYR A 67 2.70 1.06 12.27
N SER A 68 2.76 1.51 11.02
CA SER A 68 2.70 2.93 10.67
C SER A 68 1.22 3.30 10.54
N PHE A 69 0.66 3.96 11.55
CA PHE A 69 -0.72 4.45 11.45
C PHE A 69 -0.80 5.57 10.41
N LYS A 70 -1.42 5.27 9.26
CA LYS A 70 -1.85 6.29 8.29
C LYS A 70 -3.14 6.89 8.83
N VAL A 71 -3.01 7.90 9.68
CA VAL A 71 -4.15 8.72 10.07
C VAL A 71 -4.31 9.75 8.96
N GLU A 72 -5.32 9.57 8.12
CA GLU A 72 -5.76 10.64 7.20
C GLU A 72 -6.09 11.86 8.05
N LYS A 73 -5.58 13.03 7.62
CA LYS A 73 -5.66 14.33 8.31
C LYS A 73 -6.84 14.43 9.30
N LEU A 74 -6.57 14.23 10.59
CA LEU A 74 -7.54 14.58 11.61
C LEU A 74 -7.56 16.10 11.72
N SER A 75 -8.53 16.75 11.05
CA SER A 75 -8.80 18.17 11.26
C SER A 75 -9.65 18.33 12.53
N LEU A 76 -9.02 18.28 13.70
CA LEU A 76 -9.66 18.75 14.93
C LEU A 76 -9.47 20.27 15.00
N GLY A 77 -10.51 21.02 14.59
CA GLY A 77 -10.58 22.48 14.81
C GLY A 77 -9.58 23.34 14.02
N GLY A 78 -9.10 22.90 12.85
CA GLY A 78 -8.21 23.70 12.00
C GLY A 78 -6.71 23.57 12.30
N VAL A 79 -6.31 22.73 13.26
CA VAL A 79 -4.90 22.41 13.51
C VAL A 79 -4.48 21.21 12.65
N ASN A 80 -3.58 21.45 11.69
CA ASN A 80 -2.94 20.38 10.93
C ASN A 80 -1.87 19.72 11.81
N VAL A 81 -2.13 18.50 12.28
CA VAL A 81 -1.09 17.68 12.93
C VAL A 81 -0.13 17.19 11.84
N LEU A 82 1.00 17.88 11.69
CA LEU A 82 2.10 17.46 10.84
C LEU A 82 2.80 16.26 11.51
N PHE A 83 2.69 15.09 10.90
CA PHE A 83 3.43 13.91 11.35
C PHE A 83 4.93 14.17 11.17
N ASN A 84 5.71 14.03 12.23
CA ASN A 84 7.16 14.20 12.18
C ASN A 84 7.85 13.20 11.22
N GLU A 85 7.15 12.17 10.75
CA GLU A 85 7.66 11.13 9.85
C GLU A 85 6.96 11.06 8.47
N SER A 86 6.43 12.19 7.95
CA SER A 86 5.80 12.28 6.62
C SER A 86 6.60 11.59 5.50
N GLY A 87 7.90 11.86 5.40
CA GLY A 87 8.79 11.25 4.40
C GLY A 87 8.93 9.73 4.55
N THR A 88 8.98 9.20 5.77
CA THR A 88 9.09 7.75 6.03
C THR A 88 7.82 7.01 5.61
N LEU A 89 6.66 7.57 5.96
CA LEU A 89 5.34 7.05 5.56
C LEU A 89 5.21 7.03 4.05
N TYR A 90 5.58 8.13 3.40
CA TYR A 90 5.56 8.25 1.95
C TYR A 90 6.47 7.21 1.28
N ARG A 91 7.74 7.11 1.71
CA ARG A 91 8.68 6.12 1.16
C ARG A 91 8.14 4.70 1.25
N LYS A 92 7.57 4.33 2.40
CA LYS A 92 6.98 3.00 2.62
C LYS A 92 5.79 2.76 1.70
N SER A 93 4.92 3.76 1.54
CA SER A 93 3.74 3.68 0.68
C SER A 93 4.11 3.51 -0.80
N ILE A 94 5.01 4.36 -1.31
CA ILE A 94 5.52 4.27 -2.68
C ILE A 94 6.23 2.95 -2.92
N LYS A 95 7.11 2.52 -2.00
CA LYS A 95 7.81 1.24 -2.11
C LYS A 95 6.81 0.09 -2.25
N ASN A 96 5.84 -0.01 -1.34
CA ASN A 96 4.86 -1.09 -1.36
C ASN A 96 4.05 -1.14 -2.66
N HIS A 97 3.67 0.03 -3.19
CA HIS A 97 2.97 0.10 -4.47
C HIS A 97 3.87 -0.36 -5.62
N LEU A 98 5.07 0.23 -5.74
CA LEU A 98 6.00 -0.08 -6.82
C LEU A 98 6.53 -1.51 -6.78
N ASP A 99 6.64 -2.11 -5.59
CA ASP A 99 7.01 -3.52 -5.41
C ASP A 99 6.00 -4.49 -6.06
N SER A 100 4.81 -4.04 -6.45
CA SER A 100 3.84 -4.86 -7.20
C SER A 100 3.84 -4.59 -8.71
N LYS A 101 4.61 -3.61 -9.19
CA LYS A 101 4.47 -3.03 -10.54
C LYS A 101 5.64 -3.36 -11.47
N ARG A 102 5.89 -4.66 -11.73
CA ARG A 102 7.01 -5.14 -12.56
C ARG A 102 7.24 -4.34 -13.86
N ALA A 103 6.17 -4.14 -14.65
CA ALA A 103 6.26 -3.54 -15.98
C ALA A 103 6.69 -2.06 -16.01
N ILE A 104 6.68 -1.37 -14.86
CA ILE A 104 7.22 0.00 -14.75
C ILE A 104 8.75 0.00 -14.71
N PHE A 105 9.36 -1.09 -14.27
CA PHE A 105 10.82 -1.29 -14.23
C PHE A 105 11.33 -2.11 -15.41
N LYS A 106 10.61 -3.18 -15.81
CA LYS A 106 11.06 -4.15 -16.81
C LYS A 106 9.90 -4.65 -17.67
N LEU A 107 9.70 -4.05 -18.83
CA LEU A 107 8.72 -4.52 -19.81
C LEU A 107 9.23 -5.75 -20.58
N LYS A 108 8.44 -6.84 -20.58
CA LYS A 108 8.63 -8.02 -21.44
C LYS A 108 7.64 -7.95 -22.61
N LYS A 109 8.07 -7.37 -23.74
CA LYS A 109 7.26 -7.16 -24.96
C LYS A 109 6.60 -8.43 -25.56
N ASN A 110 7.07 -9.62 -25.16
CA ASN A 110 6.55 -10.90 -25.64
C ASN A 110 5.38 -11.44 -24.81
N VAL A 111 5.15 -10.90 -23.62
CA VAL A 111 4.17 -11.42 -22.66
C VAL A 111 3.28 -10.32 -22.14
N ASP A 112 3.84 -9.13 -21.89
CA ASP A 112 3.08 -8.00 -21.36
C ASP A 112 2.14 -7.41 -22.40
N ALA A 113 0.86 -7.38 -22.06
CA ALA A 113 -0.18 -6.69 -22.81
C ALA A 113 -0.04 -5.17 -22.62
N PHE A 114 0.26 -4.45 -23.70
CA PHE A 114 0.52 -3.00 -23.59
C PHE A 114 -0.68 -2.22 -23.03
N ASP A 115 -1.92 -2.63 -23.29
CA ASP A 115 -3.11 -1.96 -22.73
C ASP A 115 -3.14 -2.01 -21.18
N GLU A 116 -2.84 -3.18 -20.63
CA GLU A 116 -2.75 -3.37 -19.18
C GLU A 116 -1.57 -2.60 -18.58
N VAL A 117 -0.42 -2.60 -19.26
CA VAL A 117 0.76 -1.84 -18.81
C VAL A 117 0.47 -0.34 -18.80
N ILE A 118 -0.14 0.20 -19.86
CA ILE A 118 -0.54 1.61 -19.94
C ILE A 118 -1.53 1.95 -18.81
N SER A 119 -2.50 1.06 -18.56
CA SER A 119 -3.47 1.24 -17.47
C SER A 119 -2.78 1.22 -16.10
N SER A 120 -1.81 0.34 -15.91
CA SER A 120 -0.98 0.26 -14.70
C SER A 120 -0.15 1.54 -14.51
N TYR A 121 0.40 2.12 -15.58
CA TYR A 121 1.15 3.40 -15.52
C TYR A 121 0.23 4.56 -15.09
N TYR A 122 -1.00 4.60 -15.60
CA TYR A 122 -1.99 5.59 -15.17
C TYR A 122 -2.36 5.44 -13.69
N GLN A 123 -2.58 4.20 -13.23
CA GLN A 123 -2.83 3.93 -11.81
C GLN A 123 -1.66 4.36 -10.93
N THR A 124 -0.42 4.08 -11.35
CA THR A 124 0.77 4.51 -10.61
C THR A 124 0.92 6.03 -10.60
N TYR A 125 0.59 6.71 -11.70
CA TYR A 125 0.54 8.17 -11.74
C TYR A 125 -0.46 8.74 -10.72
N GLN A 126 -1.68 8.21 -10.69
CA GLN A 126 -2.72 8.63 -9.73
C GLN A 126 -2.26 8.39 -8.29
N PHE A 127 -1.73 7.20 -8.02
CA PHE A 127 -1.24 6.82 -6.70
C PHE A 127 -0.13 7.74 -6.20
N ILE A 128 0.90 8.00 -7.01
CA ILE A 128 2.00 8.91 -6.65
C ILE A 128 1.45 10.32 -6.37
N ARG A 129 0.55 10.82 -7.23
CA ARG A 129 -0.06 12.14 -7.07
C ARG A 129 -0.84 12.27 -5.76
N ASP A 130 -1.56 11.23 -5.37
CA ASP A 130 -2.34 11.22 -4.13
C ASP A 130 -1.45 11.11 -2.89
N GLU A 131 -0.46 10.22 -2.91
CA GLU A 131 0.47 10.06 -1.80
C GLU A 131 1.39 11.28 -1.62
N MET A 132 1.69 12.03 -2.70
CA MET A 132 2.52 13.23 -2.63
C MET A 132 1.90 14.31 -1.74
N LYS A 133 0.58 14.28 -1.50
CA LYS A 133 -0.14 15.18 -0.56
C LYS A 133 0.30 15.00 0.89
N LEU A 134 0.95 13.88 1.23
CA LEU A 134 1.48 13.59 2.56
C LEU A 134 2.81 14.30 2.81
N LEU A 135 3.54 14.64 1.75
CA LEU A 135 4.86 15.27 1.86
C LEU A 135 4.73 16.74 2.24
N ASN A 136 5.64 17.21 3.08
CA ASN A 136 5.80 18.64 3.32
C ASN A 136 6.88 19.19 2.37
N PRO A 137 6.57 20.09 1.42
CA PRO A 137 7.54 20.56 0.43
C PRO A 137 8.81 21.20 1.02
N LYS A 138 8.72 21.80 2.21
CA LYS A 138 9.88 22.42 2.88
C LYS A 138 10.79 21.40 3.55
N LYS A 139 10.22 20.31 4.09
CA LYS A 139 10.94 19.30 4.88
C LYS A 139 11.38 18.11 4.03
N ASP A 140 10.51 17.66 3.14
CA ASP A 140 10.67 16.46 2.31
C ASP A 140 10.99 16.82 0.85
N ASN A 141 11.74 17.90 0.62
CA ASN A 141 11.97 18.50 -0.71
C ASN A 141 12.50 17.47 -1.74
N GLU A 142 13.48 16.64 -1.35
CA GLU A 142 14.02 15.61 -2.25
C GLU A 142 12.97 14.60 -2.70
N LEU A 143 12.14 14.13 -1.76
CA LEU A 143 11.03 13.21 -2.04
C LEU A 143 9.98 13.89 -2.91
N TYR A 144 9.71 15.17 -2.69
CA TYR A 144 8.77 15.93 -3.50
C TYR A 144 9.29 16.08 -4.95
N ASN A 145 10.56 16.40 -5.12
CA ASN A 145 11.18 16.59 -6.43
C ASN A 145 11.23 15.29 -7.25
N ILE A 146 11.67 14.17 -6.65
CA ILE A 146 11.64 12.88 -7.36
C ILE A 146 10.21 12.46 -7.71
N SER A 147 9.23 12.82 -6.87
CA SER A 147 7.81 12.54 -7.14
C SER A 147 7.29 13.32 -8.33
N ASN A 148 7.64 14.60 -8.44
CA ASN A 148 7.32 15.38 -9.63
C ASN A 148 7.99 14.81 -10.89
N ASP A 149 9.26 14.39 -10.80
CA ASP A 149 9.94 13.75 -11.92
C ASP A 149 9.22 12.45 -12.35
N MET A 150 8.81 11.61 -11.39
CA MET A 150 8.00 10.41 -11.68
C MET A 150 6.69 10.76 -12.39
N LEU A 151 5.95 11.75 -11.89
CA LEU A 151 4.70 12.22 -12.49
C LEU A 151 4.92 12.76 -13.91
N MET A 152 5.99 13.53 -14.11
CA MET A 152 6.33 14.10 -15.42
C MET A 152 6.64 12.99 -16.45
N VAL A 153 7.48 12.01 -16.08
CA VAL A 153 7.85 10.90 -16.96
C VAL A 153 6.63 10.06 -17.33
N LEU A 154 5.80 9.71 -16.35
CA LEU A 154 4.56 8.97 -16.59
C LEU A 154 3.57 9.78 -17.45
N ASN A 155 3.37 11.06 -17.15
CA ASN A 155 2.47 11.91 -17.90
C ASN A 155 2.91 12.06 -19.36
N LYS A 156 4.21 12.29 -19.61
CA LYS A 156 4.76 12.38 -20.98
C LYS A 156 4.49 11.10 -21.79
N PHE A 157 4.65 9.94 -21.16
CA PHE A 157 4.34 8.66 -21.80
C PHE A 157 2.82 8.54 -22.10
N LEU A 158 1.98 8.81 -21.10
CA LEU A 158 0.53 8.66 -21.17
C LEU A 158 -0.08 9.60 -22.21
N THR A 159 0.26 10.89 -22.19
CA THR A 159 -0.23 11.88 -23.16
C THR A 159 0.08 11.47 -24.60
N LYS A 160 1.27 10.89 -24.84
CA LYS A 160 1.72 10.52 -26.17
C LYS A 160 1.08 9.23 -26.69
N ASN A 161 0.91 8.22 -25.82
CA ASN A 161 0.62 6.85 -26.25
C ASN A 161 -0.76 6.33 -25.83
N GLN A 162 -1.29 6.75 -24.67
CA GLN A 162 -2.45 6.11 -24.04
C GLN A 162 -3.68 6.09 -24.95
N ASN A 163 -4.13 7.26 -25.41
CA ASN A 163 -5.37 7.35 -26.18
C ASN A 163 -5.26 6.62 -27.52
N ASN A 164 -4.16 6.84 -28.23
CA ASN A 164 -3.95 6.26 -29.56
C ASN A 164 -3.87 4.73 -29.52
N TYR A 165 -3.15 4.17 -28.54
CA TYR A 165 -3.06 2.73 -28.38
C TYR A 165 -4.39 2.13 -27.96
N LYS A 166 -5.07 2.71 -26.95
CA LYS A 166 -6.35 2.19 -26.45
C LYS A 166 -7.45 2.20 -27.51
N ARG A 167 -7.55 3.29 -28.30
CA ARG A 167 -8.52 3.37 -29.40
C ARG A 167 -8.26 2.30 -30.47
N TRP A 168 -7.00 2.12 -30.85
CA TRP A 168 -6.61 1.09 -31.80
C TRP A 168 -6.90 -0.32 -31.26
N TYR A 169 -6.47 -0.60 -30.03
CA TYR A 169 -6.63 -1.90 -29.39
C TYR A 169 -8.11 -2.28 -29.24
N LYS A 170 -8.95 -1.33 -28.82
CA LYS A 170 -10.41 -1.51 -28.76
C LYS A 170 -10.98 -1.83 -30.14
N TYR A 171 -10.63 -1.05 -31.16
CA TYR A 171 -11.14 -1.27 -32.51
C TYR A 171 -10.83 -2.66 -33.06
N ILE A 172 -9.60 -3.15 -32.91
CA ILE A 172 -9.22 -4.49 -33.39
C ILE A 172 -9.85 -5.59 -32.53
N SER A 173 -10.05 -5.36 -31.23
CA SER A 173 -10.67 -6.34 -30.33
C SER A 173 -12.16 -6.50 -30.62
N ASP A 174 -12.87 -5.38 -30.86
CA ASP A 174 -14.30 -5.39 -31.20
C ASP A 174 -14.57 -6.06 -32.55
N LYS A 175 -13.65 -5.91 -33.51
CA LYS A 175 -13.73 -6.56 -34.83
C LYS A 175 -13.14 -7.97 -34.87
N ASP A 176 -12.46 -8.37 -33.79
CA ASP A 176 -11.68 -9.60 -33.70
C ASP A 176 -10.73 -9.81 -34.88
N GLU A 177 -10.16 -8.73 -35.41
CA GLU A 177 -9.34 -8.79 -36.62
C GLU A 177 -8.29 -7.67 -36.67
N VAL A 178 -7.08 -8.03 -37.08
CA VAL A 178 -6.01 -7.09 -37.43
C VAL A 178 -5.25 -7.60 -38.65
N ILE A 179 -4.85 -6.69 -39.53
CA ILE A 179 -4.02 -7.05 -40.70
C ILE A 179 -2.58 -7.19 -40.25
N ASP A 180 -1.94 -8.32 -40.58
CA ASP A 180 -0.51 -8.49 -40.43
C ASP A 180 0.23 -7.57 -41.41
N VAL A 181 1.07 -6.68 -40.88
CA VAL A 181 1.83 -5.71 -41.68
C VAL A 181 2.83 -6.41 -42.62
N ILE A 182 3.25 -7.63 -42.32
CA ILE A 182 4.26 -8.37 -43.11
C ILE A 182 3.58 -9.15 -44.24
N THR A 183 2.58 -9.96 -43.92
CA THR A 183 1.95 -10.88 -44.88
C THR A 183 0.71 -10.30 -45.56
N ASN A 184 0.22 -9.15 -45.08
CA ASN A 184 -1.02 -8.51 -45.52
C ASN A 184 -2.25 -9.43 -45.41
N THR A 185 -2.25 -10.35 -44.45
CA THR A 185 -3.34 -11.29 -44.17
C THR A 185 -4.06 -10.93 -42.87
N PRO A 186 -5.38 -11.17 -42.75
CA PRO A 186 -6.11 -10.96 -41.51
C PRO A 186 -5.70 -11.99 -40.44
N LEU A 187 -5.46 -11.50 -39.23
CA LEU A 187 -5.23 -12.28 -38.01
C LEU A 187 -6.43 -12.14 -37.08
N LYS A 188 -6.95 -13.25 -36.56
CA LYS A 188 -8.00 -13.23 -35.53
C LYS A 188 -7.41 -12.89 -34.17
N VAL A 189 -7.93 -11.85 -33.52
CA VAL A 189 -7.32 -11.27 -32.31
C VAL A 189 -7.38 -12.26 -31.15
N HIS A 190 -8.53 -12.91 -30.92
CA HIS A 190 -8.68 -13.86 -29.81
C HIS A 190 -7.86 -15.16 -29.97
N LEU A 191 -7.50 -15.55 -31.20
CA LEU A 191 -6.71 -16.76 -31.48
C LEU A 191 -5.20 -16.49 -31.58
N THR A 192 -4.81 -15.22 -31.62
CA THR A 192 -3.43 -14.83 -31.87
C THR A 192 -2.77 -14.35 -30.57
N PRO A 193 -1.55 -14.83 -30.26
CA PRO A 193 -0.80 -14.33 -29.10
C PRO A 193 -0.66 -12.81 -29.07
N ILE A 194 -0.82 -12.21 -27.89
CA ILE A 194 -0.84 -10.75 -27.70
C ILE A 194 0.39 -10.06 -28.27
N ASN A 195 1.57 -10.69 -28.18
CA ASN A 195 2.82 -10.14 -28.72
C ASN A 195 2.81 -10.00 -30.24
N LYS A 196 2.13 -10.89 -30.97
CA LYS A 196 1.96 -10.78 -32.42
C LYS A 196 0.94 -9.70 -32.77
N ILE A 197 -0.15 -9.61 -32.01
CA ILE A 197 -1.18 -8.58 -32.20
C ILE A 197 -0.61 -7.18 -31.98
N GLN A 198 0.04 -6.93 -30.83
CA GLN A 198 0.53 -5.60 -30.49
C GLN A 198 1.64 -5.09 -31.41
N LYS A 199 2.38 -6.00 -32.08
CA LYS A 199 3.35 -5.66 -33.13
C LYS A 199 2.73 -5.02 -34.37
N GLN A 200 1.44 -5.28 -34.63
CA GLN A 200 0.71 -4.69 -35.75
C GLN A 200 0.27 -3.25 -35.49
N TYR A 201 0.51 -2.73 -34.29
CA TYR A 201 0.25 -1.32 -34.00
C TYR A 201 1.15 -0.43 -34.88
N TYR A 202 0.55 0.51 -35.61
CA TYR A 202 1.25 1.38 -36.56
C TYR A 202 2.44 2.16 -35.97
N ASN A 203 2.44 2.39 -34.65
CA ASN A 203 3.51 3.06 -33.92
C ASN A 203 4.25 2.13 -32.93
N TYR A 204 4.27 0.82 -33.18
CA TYR A 204 4.83 -0.20 -32.27
C TYR A 204 6.27 0.10 -31.81
N SER A 205 7.16 0.45 -32.74
CA SER A 205 8.56 0.78 -32.41
C SER A 205 8.66 1.99 -31.48
N LYS A 206 7.85 3.02 -31.75
CA LYS A 206 7.84 4.27 -30.98
C LYS A 206 7.32 4.07 -29.56
N ILE A 207 6.20 3.34 -29.38
CA ILE A 207 5.68 3.04 -28.04
C ILE A 207 6.64 2.14 -27.25
N CYS A 208 7.31 1.18 -27.91
CA CYS A 208 8.35 0.37 -27.28
C CYS A 208 9.53 1.21 -26.76
N ASN A 209 9.95 2.22 -27.53
CA ASN A 209 11.01 3.12 -27.10
C ASN A 209 10.54 4.00 -25.93
N ASP A 210 9.31 4.50 -25.97
CA ASP A 210 8.76 5.30 -24.89
C ASP A 210 8.61 4.50 -23.59
N PHE A 211 8.24 3.21 -23.66
CA PHE A 211 8.26 2.32 -22.50
C PHE A 211 9.68 2.18 -21.93
N LYS A 212 10.69 2.04 -22.80
CA LYS A 212 12.09 1.95 -22.39
C LYS A 212 12.51 3.21 -21.62
N VAL A 213 12.14 4.41 -22.09
CA VAL A 213 12.43 5.67 -21.40
C VAL A 213 11.86 5.68 -19.97
N VAL A 214 10.63 5.19 -19.79
CA VAL A 214 10.02 5.06 -18.46
C VAL A 214 10.80 4.03 -17.62
N ASN A 215 11.05 2.84 -18.15
CA ASN A 215 11.77 1.77 -17.45
C ASN A 215 13.18 2.21 -17.01
N ASP A 216 13.92 2.90 -17.88
CA ASP A 216 15.27 3.38 -17.61
C ASP A 216 15.27 4.42 -16.47
N PHE A 217 14.32 5.35 -16.48
CA PHE A 217 14.17 6.34 -15.40
C PHE A 217 13.80 5.68 -14.06
N PHE A 218 12.83 4.77 -14.06
CA PHE A 218 12.39 4.08 -12.84
C PHE A 218 13.48 3.18 -12.26
N THR A 219 14.22 2.49 -13.12
CA THR A 219 15.33 1.61 -12.69
C THR A 219 16.53 2.42 -12.18
N SER A 220 16.92 3.50 -12.85
CA SER A 220 18.11 4.28 -12.49
C SER A 220 17.91 5.15 -11.24
N ARG A 221 16.77 5.85 -11.13
CA ARG A 221 16.55 6.84 -10.06
C ARG A 221 15.57 6.38 -8.99
N VAL A 222 14.43 5.81 -9.39
CA VAL A 222 13.34 5.50 -8.46
C VAL A 222 13.66 4.26 -7.63
N GLN A 223 14.22 3.21 -8.25
CA GLN A 223 14.60 1.98 -7.56
C GLN A 223 15.53 2.25 -6.37
N GLN A 224 16.57 3.06 -6.57
CA GLN A 224 17.55 3.41 -5.53
C GLN A 224 16.90 4.26 -4.43
N THR A 225 16.11 5.27 -4.81
CA THR A 225 15.48 6.21 -3.88
C THR A 225 14.49 5.53 -2.93
N PHE A 226 13.69 4.58 -3.45
CA PHE A 226 12.64 3.91 -2.68
C PHE A 226 13.01 2.49 -2.24
N ASN A 227 14.21 2.02 -2.60
CA ASN A 227 14.71 0.67 -2.31
C ASN A 227 13.70 -0.42 -2.72
N VAL A 228 13.24 -0.34 -3.98
CA VAL A 228 12.30 -1.30 -4.59
C VAL A 228 13.07 -2.56 -5.00
N ASN A 229 12.54 -3.74 -4.67
CA ASN A 229 13.19 -5.00 -5.03
C ASN A 229 12.79 -5.39 -6.46
N THR A 230 13.64 -5.06 -7.44
CA THR A 230 13.43 -5.41 -8.86
C THR A 230 14.00 -6.78 -9.23
N THR A 231 14.95 -7.33 -8.47
CA THR A 231 15.64 -8.60 -8.79
C THR A 231 14.71 -9.82 -8.68
N LYS A 232 13.63 -9.71 -7.90
CA LYS A 232 12.58 -10.75 -7.82
C LYS A 232 11.86 -11.03 -9.15
N TRP A 233 12.11 -10.22 -10.18
CA TRP A 233 11.51 -10.33 -11.51
C TRP A 233 12.52 -10.73 -12.60
N ASP A 234 13.67 -11.30 -12.21
CA ASP A 234 14.72 -11.74 -13.14
C ASP A 234 14.56 -13.18 -13.66
N TRP A 235 13.45 -13.84 -13.35
CA TRP A 235 12.95 -14.99 -14.10
C TRP A 235 12.41 -14.59 -15.47
#